data_AF-A0A5B9EE41-F1
#
_entry.id   AF-A0A5B9EE41-F1
#
_cell.length_a   1.000
_cell.length_b   1.000
_cell.length_c   1.000
_cell.angle_alpha   90.00
_cell.angle_beta   90.00
_cell.angle_gamma   90.00
#
_symmetry.space_group_name_H-M   'P 1'
#
loop_
_entity.id
_entity.type
_entity.pdbx_description
1 polymer ?
#
loop_
_entity_poly.entity_id
_entity_poly.type
_entity_poly.pdbx_seq_one_letter_code
_entity_poly.pdbx_strand_id
1 'polypeptide(L)'
;MKRFVLFAISLVVLAAPVLAAPPGRFVGPRVGVVYGGRVGPWGWYDPYYGFYSYYGAGLTPTAGTVKLDTSVKDAEVFINGSYAGTVSKLKTMTMLPGNYTVELRAFGRESYKRDIFVIPGKTIKLTAEMRVL
;
A
#
# COMPACT_ATOMS: atom_id res chain seq x y z
N MET A 1 60.81 -19.71 24.23
CA MET A 1 60.07 -20.75 25.00
C MET A 1 58.61 -20.29 25.10
N LYS A 2 57.69 -21.04 24.47
CA LYS A 2 56.32 -21.40 24.89
C LYS A 2 55.63 -20.42 25.87
N ARG A 3 54.43 -19.88 25.68
CA ARG A 3 53.08 -20.50 25.50
C ARG A 3 52.11 -19.35 25.10
N PHE A 4 51.46 -19.29 23.94
CA PHE A 4 50.20 -19.93 23.51
C PHE A 4 48.99 -19.81 24.48
N VAL A 5 47.98 -19.04 24.02
CA VAL A 5 46.51 -19.13 24.27
C VAL A 5 46.04 -18.59 25.65
N LEU A 6 45.11 -17.63 25.75
CA LEU A 6 43.68 -17.72 25.42
C LEU A 6 43.04 -16.36 25.06
N PHE A 7 42.25 -16.37 23.98
CA PHE A 7 41.26 -15.36 23.62
C PHE A 7 40.14 -15.33 24.68
N ALA A 8 39.88 -14.17 25.29
CA ALA A 8 38.63 -13.94 26.03
C ALA A 8 37.69 -13.12 25.13
N ILE A 9 36.79 -13.82 24.42
CA ILE A 9 35.65 -13.23 23.73
C ILE A 9 34.61 -12.92 24.81
N SER A 10 34.58 -11.69 25.30
CA SER A 10 33.48 -11.20 26.14
C SER A 10 32.35 -10.69 25.24
N LEU A 11 31.42 -11.59 24.93
CA LEU A 11 30.13 -11.32 24.31
C LEU A 11 29.24 -10.56 25.32
N VAL A 12 29.18 -9.22 25.20
CA VAL A 12 28.20 -8.43 25.96
C VAL A 12 26.94 -8.29 25.11
N VAL A 13 25.96 -9.15 25.37
CA VAL A 13 24.59 -9.00 24.88
C VAL A 13 23.92 -7.95 25.77
N LEU A 14 23.80 -6.72 25.28
CA LEU A 14 22.97 -5.73 25.96
C LEU A 14 21.50 -6.04 25.64
N ALA A 15 20.81 -6.59 26.63
CA ALA A 15 19.37 -6.82 26.60
C ALA A 15 18.63 -5.46 26.50
N ALA A 16 17.76 -5.35 25.50
CA ALA A 16 16.85 -4.23 25.35
C ALA A 16 15.79 -4.21 26.47
N PRO A 17 15.39 -3.05 27.02
CA PRO A 17 14.07 -2.94 27.61
C PRO A 17 13.08 -2.75 26.45
N VAL A 18 12.46 -3.85 26.05
CA VAL A 18 11.21 -3.79 25.28
C VAL A 18 10.21 -3.10 26.19
N LEU A 19 9.86 -1.86 25.87
CA LEU A 19 8.79 -1.13 26.53
C LEU A 19 7.51 -1.94 26.34
N ALA A 20 7.12 -2.65 27.41
CA ALA A 20 5.90 -3.42 27.47
C ALA A 20 4.71 -2.47 27.39
N ALA A 21 4.16 -2.28 26.19
CA ALA A 21 2.78 -1.85 26.06
C ALA A 21 1.92 -2.95 26.71
N PRO A 22 0.99 -2.62 27.64
CA PRO A 22 0.11 -3.63 28.20
C PRO A 22 -0.65 -4.32 27.05
N PRO A 23 -0.93 -5.63 27.12
CA PRO A 23 -1.80 -6.28 26.16
C PRO A 23 -3.19 -5.69 26.36
N GLY A 24 -3.50 -4.63 25.62
CA GLY A 24 -4.85 -4.16 25.44
C GLY A 24 -5.64 -5.30 24.83
N ARG A 25 -6.42 -6.00 25.66
CA ARG A 25 -7.52 -6.83 25.19
C ARG A 25 -8.52 -5.91 24.52
N PHE A 26 -8.30 -5.62 23.24
CA PHE A 26 -9.33 -5.08 22.37
C PHE A 26 -10.32 -6.21 22.10
N VAL A 27 -11.41 -6.23 22.86
CA VAL A 27 -12.62 -6.96 22.46
C VAL A 27 -13.35 -6.08 21.44
N GLY A 28 -12.75 -5.98 20.25
CA GLY A 28 -13.46 -5.50 19.05
C GLY A 28 -14.33 -6.64 18.49
N PRO A 29 -15.37 -6.34 17.70
CA PRO A 29 -16.19 -7.37 17.10
C PRO A 29 -15.25 -8.26 16.28
N ARG A 30 -15.19 -9.55 16.63
CA ARG A 30 -14.46 -10.56 15.87
C ARG A 30 -15.15 -10.72 14.52
N VAL A 31 -14.81 -9.86 13.57
CA VAL A 31 -15.08 -10.12 12.16
C VAL A 31 -14.08 -11.20 11.76
N GLY A 32 -14.51 -12.46 11.84
CA GLY A 32 -13.74 -13.58 11.32
C GLY A 32 -13.47 -13.32 9.85
N VAL A 33 -12.19 -13.18 9.48
CA VAL A 33 -11.76 -13.27 8.09
C VAL A 33 -11.99 -14.72 7.68
N VAL A 34 -13.15 -14.98 7.06
CA VAL A 34 -13.40 -16.26 6.42
C VAL A 34 -12.65 -16.22 5.09
N TYR A 35 -11.51 -16.91 5.02
CA TYR A 35 -10.91 -17.30 3.74
C TYR A 35 -11.81 -18.37 3.10
N GLY A 36 -12.92 -17.91 2.53
CA GLY A 36 -13.84 -18.71 1.75
C GLY A 36 -13.85 -18.19 0.34
N GLY A 37 -12.95 -18.70 -0.50
CA GLY A 37 -13.05 -18.50 -1.94
C GLY A 37 -14.38 -19.08 -2.42
N ARG A 38 -15.36 -18.22 -2.71
CA ARG A 38 -16.57 -18.64 -3.41
C ARG A 38 -16.35 -18.41 -4.90
N VAL A 39 -16.30 -19.51 -5.64
CA VAL A 39 -16.43 -19.52 -7.10
C VAL A 39 -17.86 -19.09 -7.42
N GLY A 40 -18.02 -17.97 -8.13
CA GLY A 40 -19.34 -17.54 -8.61
C GLY A 40 -19.92 -18.58 -9.58
N PRO A 41 -21.24 -18.60 -9.81
CA PRO A 41 -21.92 -19.64 -10.61
C PRO A 41 -21.42 -19.81 -12.06
N TRP A 42 -20.52 -18.94 -12.56
CA TRP A 42 -20.00 -18.97 -13.93
C TRP A 42 -18.47 -18.87 -14.04
N GLY A 43 -17.71 -19.14 -12.97
CA GLY A 43 -16.25 -19.34 -13.07
C GLY A 43 -15.40 -18.14 -13.48
N TRP A 44 -15.93 -16.91 -13.41
CA TRP A 44 -15.15 -15.70 -13.72
C TRP A 44 -14.30 -15.27 -12.51
N TYR A 45 -13.00 -15.08 -12.75
CA TYR A 45 -12.09 -14.37 -11.84
C TYR A 45 -12.37 -12.88 -11.96
N ASP A 46 -13.08 -12.32 -10.97
CA ASP A 46 -13.30 -10.88 -10.88
C ASP A 46 -12.19 -10.26 -9.99
N PRO A 47 -11.27 -9.46 -10.55
CA PRO A 47 -10.19 -8.83 -9.80
C PRO A 47 -10.67 -7.61 -8.99
N TYR A 48 -11.96 -7.28 -9.00
CA TYR A 48 -12.53 -6.14 -8.30
C TYR A 48 -13.43 -6.59 -7.15
N TYR A 49 -12.93 -6.41 -5.92
CA TYR A 49 -13.70 -6.67 -4.70
C TYR A 49 -15.00 -5.89 -4.68
N GLY A 50 -16.12 -6.59 -4.87
CA GLY A 50 -17.47 -6.07 -4.74
C GLY A 50 -17.80 -5.71 -3.30
N PHE A 51 -18.17 -4.44 -3.10
CA PHE A 51 -18.66 -3.89 -1.83
C PHE A 51 -20.19 -4.11 -1.78
N TYR A 52 -20.67 -5.13 -1.07
CA TYR A 52 -22.09 -5.25 -0.73
C TYR A 52 -22.26 -5.04 0.77
N SER A 53 -22.83 -3.89 1.14
CA SER A 53 -23.25 -3.61 2.50
C SER A 53 -24.74 -3.89 2.65
N TYR A 54 -25.05 -4.77 3.59
CA TYR A 54 -26.39 -5.22 3.97
C TYR A 54 -26.93 -4.29 5.06
N TYR A 55 -28.06 -3.62 4.77
CA TYR A 55 -28.99 -2.94 5.69
C TYR A 55 -28.44 -1.87 6.65
N GLY A 56 -28.77 -0.60 6.36
CA GLY A 56 -29.09 0.41 7.39
C GLY A 56 -28.00 0.80 8.39
N ALA A 57 -26.90 1.39 7.93
CA ALA A 57 -26.04 2.27 8.74
C ALA A 57 -25.25 3.17 7.78
N GLY A 58 -25.18 4.47 8.06
CA GLY A 58 -24.51 5.44 7.18
C GLY A 58 -23.12 4.96 6.78
N LEU A 59 -22.92 4.71 5.48
CA LEU A 59 -21.66 4.19 4.95
C LEU A 59 -20.59 5.27 5.05
N THR A 60 -19.85 5.29 6.15
CA THR A 60 -18.61 6.06 6.24
C THR A 60 -17.63 5.46 5.23
N PRO A 61 -17.13 6.23 4.24
CA PRO A 61 -16.18 5.71 3.27
C PRO A 61 -14.95 5.15 3.98
N THR A 62 -14.51 3.96 3.59
CA THR A 62 -13.32 3.29 4.16
C THR A 62 -12.06 3.50 3.33
N ALA A 63 -12.19 4.09 2.13
CA ALA A 63 -11.11 4.30 1.19
C ALA A 63 -11.23 5.66 0.50
N GLY A 64 -10.10 6.19 0.02
CA GLY A 64 -10.04 7.37 -0.83
C GLY A 64 -9.81 6.98 -2.30
N THR A 65 -9.94 7.96 -3.18
CA THR A 65 -9.77 7.79 -4.62
C THR A 65 -8.60 8.63 -5.11
N VAL A 66 -7.72 8.07 -5.93
CA VAL A 66 -6.64 8.78 -6.63
C VAL A 66 -6.89 8.70 -8.13
N LYS A 67 -6.94 9.85 -8.79
CA LYS A 67 -7.11 9.96 -10.24
C LYS A 67 -5.81 10.45 -10.88
N LEU A 68 -5.32 9.71 -11.87
CA LEU A 68 -4.16 10.10 -12.67
C LEU A 68 -4.64 10.82 -13.93
N ASP A 69 -4.18 12.05 -14.11
CA ASP A 69 -4.46 12.86 -15.29
C ASP A 69 -3.15 13.18 -16.02
N THR A 70 -2.94 12.52 -17.15
CA THR A 70 -1.75 12.70 -17.98
C THR A 70 -2.04 12.25 -19.42
N SER A 71 -1.30 12.84 -20.36
CA SER A 71 -1.33 12.44 -21.77
C SER A 71 -0.53 11.16 -22.05
N VAL A 72 0.37 10.76 -21.15
CA VAL A 72 1.27 9.60 -21.31
C VAL A 72 0.61 8.33 -20.76
N LYS A 73 -0.18 7.66 -21.59
CA LYS A 73 -1.02 6.51 -21.16
C LYS A 73 -0.22 5.23 -20.90
N ASP A 74 0.95 5.11 -21.51
CA ASP A 74 1.89 4.01 -21.41
C ASP A 74 2.88 4.16 -20.25
N ALA A 75 2.85 5.30 -19.53
CA ALA A 75 3.68 5.48 -18.35
C ALA A 75 3.40 4.40 -17.29
N GLU A 76 4.47 3.89 -16.72
CA GLU A 76 4.48 2.96 -15.60
C GLU A 76 4.18 3.70 -14.31
N VAL A 77 3.27 3.17 -13.52
CA VAL A 77 2.86 3.70 -12.22
C VAL A 77 3.56 2.89 -11.13
N PHE A 78 4.23 3.59 -10.23
CA PHE A 78 4.84 3.04 -9.03
C PHE A 78 4.16 3.63 -7.80
N ILE A 79 3.85 2.78 -6.82
CA ILE A 79 3.32 3.17 -5.51
C ILE A 79 4.31 2.69 -4.47
N ASN A 80 4.86 3.61 -3.68
CA ASN A 80 5.91 3.35 -2.70
C ASN A 80 7.12 2.60 -3.32
N GLY A 81 7.47 2.97 -4.55
CA GLY A 81 8.56 2.35 -5.30
C GLY A 81 8.24 0.98 -5.91
N SER A 82 7.05 0.42 -5.66
CA SER A 82 6.61 -0.86 -6.24
C SER A 82 5.78 -0.64 -7.51
N TYR A 83 6.05 -1.41 -8.55
CA TYR A 83 5.30 -1.33 -9.81
C TYR A 83 3.83 -1.74 -9.59
N ALA A 84 2.91 -0.88 -9.98
CA ALA A 84 1.47 -1.09 -9.83
C ALA A 84 0.78 -1.39 -11.17
N GLY A 85 1.35 -0.96 -12.30
CA GLY A 85 0.76 -1.11 -13.63
C GLY A 85 1.04 0.10 -14.52
N THR A 86 0.21 0.30 -15.54
CA THR A 86 0.31 1.44 -16.46
C THR A 86 -0.80 2.46 -16.19
N VAL A 87 -0.59 3.73 -16.56
CA VAL A 87 -1.60 4.79 -16.45
C VAL A 87 -2.90 4.40 -17.16
N SER A 88 -2.82 3.74 -18.32
CA SER A 88 -3.99 3.29 -19.07
C SER A 88 -4.93 2.38 -18.27
N LYS A 89 -4.38 1.56 -17.37
CA LYS A 89 -5.12 0.63 -16.50
C LYS A 89 -5.47 1.26 -15.15
N LEU A 90 -4.66 2.20 -14.67
CA LEU A 90 -4.74 2.79 -13.33
C LEU A 90 -5.19 4.25 -13.31
N LYS A 91 -6.00 4.69 -14.28
CA LYS A 91 -6.52 6.07 -14.34
C LYS A 91 -7.23 6.50 -13.05
N THR A 92 -7.86 5.56 -12.36
CA THR A 92 -8.53 5.79 -11.08
C THR A 92 -8.25 4.61 -10.16
N MET A 93 -7.69 4.89 -8.99
CA MET A 93 -7.31 3.90 -8.00
C MET A 93 -8.07 4.16 -6.70
N THR A 94 -8.65 3.13 -6.12
CA THR A 94 -9.21 3.19 -4.77
C THR A 94 -8.14 2.69 -3.79
N MET A 95 -7.80 3.52 -2.81
CA MET A 95 -6.67 3.28 -1.92
C MET A 95 -7.11 3.41 -0.46
N LEU A 96 -6.55 2.56 0.40
CA LEU A 96 -6.76 2.69 1.84
C LEU A 96 -6.12 4.00 2.34
N PRO A 97 -6.66 4.60 3.42
CA PRO A 97 -6.10 5.80 4.01
C PRO A 97 -4.63 5.61 4.39
N GLY A 98 -3.79 6.60 4.12
CA GLY A 98 -2.36 6.51 4.40
C GLY A 98 -1.49 7.41 3.52
N ASN A 99 -0.20 7.42 3.84
CA ASN A 99 0.82 8.11 3.04
C ASN A 99 1.30 7.19 1.91
N TYR A 100 1.40 7.74 0.71
CA TYR A 100 1.94 7.05 -0.45
C TYR A 100 2.83 7.96 -1.27
N THR A 101 3.91 7.41 -1.81
CA THR A 101 4.69 8.01 -2.88
C THR A 101 4.19 7.45 -4.21
N VAL A 102 3.63 8.29 -5.06
CA VAL A 102 3.19 7.94 -6.42
C VAL A 102 4.22 8.46 -7.41
N GLU A 103 4.72 7.58 -8.26
CA GLU A 103 5.70 7.93 -9.29
C GLU A 103 5.26 7.39 -10.65
N LEU A 104 5.36 8.23 -11.68
CA LEU A 104 5.13 7.86 -13.08
C LEU A 104 6.45 7.89 -13.84
N ARG A 105 6.75 6.81 -14.54
CA ARG A 105 7.96 6.67 -15.37
C ARG A 105 7.59 6.32 -16.80
N ALA A 106 8.28 6.93 -17.74
CA ALA A 106 8.15 6.62 -19.15
C ALA A 106 9.52 6.78 -19.81
N PHE A 107 9.81 5.93 -20.79
CA PHE A 107 11.07 5.99 -21.51
C PHE A 107 11.26 7.33 -22.22
N GLY A 108 12.45 7.93 -22.11
CA GLY A 108 12.80 9.20 -22.74
C GLY A 108 12.05 10.42 -22.17
N ARG A 109 11.46 10.30 -20.97
CA ARG A 109 10.72 11.40 -20.31
C ARG A 109 11.16 11.58 -18.86
N GLU A 110 11.00 12.80 -18.37
CA GLU A 110 11.14 13.09 -16.94
C GLU A 110 10.11 12.32 -16.12
N SER A 111 10.56 11.70 -15.03
CA SER A 111 9.69 11.03 -14.08
C SER A 111 8.88 12.04 -13.27
N TYR A 112 7.59 11.79 -13.12
CA TYR A 112 6.75 12.55 -12.21
C TYR A 112 6.68 11.85 -10.86
N LYS A 113 6.93 12.54 -9.74
CA LYS A 113 6.87 11.95 -8.40
C LYS A 113 6.13 12.87 -7.42
N ARG A 114 5.22 12.30 -6.63
CA ARG A 114 4.47 13.02 -5.59
C ARG A 114 4.20 12.16 -4.38
N ASP A 115 4.37 12.76 -3.20
CA ASP A 115 3.90 12.21 -1.95
C ASP A 115 2.48 12.72 -1.67
N ILE A 116 1.58 11.81 -1.31
CA ILE A 116 0.16 12.08 -1.05
C ILE A 116 -0.29 11.44 0.25
N PHE A 117 -1.32 12.02 0.86
CA PHE A 117 -2.05 11.41 1.97
C PHE A 117 -3.49 11.11 1.53
N VAL A 118 -3.83 9.83 1.40
CA VAL A 118 -5.17 9.39 0.99
C VAL A 118 -6.13 9.51 2.17
N ILE A 119 -7.23 10.22 1.97
CA ILE A 119 -8.27 10.43 2.97
C ILE A 119 -9.55 9.69 2.53
N PRO A 120 -10.22 8.93 3.43
CA PRO A 120 -11.44 8.22 3.08
C PRO A 120 -12.51 9.17 2.53
N GLY A 121 -13.19 8.76 1.47
CA GLY A 121 -14.26 9.52 0.82
C GLY A 121 -13.79 10.72 0.00
N LYS A 122 -12.49 11.05 0.03
CA LYS A 122 -11.93 12.14 -0.78
C LYS A 122 -11.34 11.60 -2.08
N THR A 123 -11.37 12.46 -3.10
CA THR A 123 -10.68 12.22 -4.37
C THR A 123 -9.48 13.15 -4.49
N ILE A 124 -8.31 12.59 -4.77
CA ILE A 124 -7.07 13.31 -5.08
C ILE A 124 -6.86 13.20 -6.59
N LYS A 125 -6.70 14.33 -7.26
CA LYS A 125 -6.36 14.36 -8.68
C LYS A 125 -4.88 14.70 -8.82
N LEU A 126 -4.11 13.82 -9.46
CA LEU A 126 -2.70 14.00 -9.78
C LEU A 126 -2.58 14.32 -11.26
N THR A 127 -2.29 15.59 -11.56
CA THR A 127 -1.98 16.02 -12.92
C THR A 127 -0.48 15.91 -13.14
N ALA A 128 -0.08 15.06 -14.09
CA ALA A 128 1.32 14.79 -14.40
C ALA A 128 1.66 15.25 -15.82
N GLU A 129 2.44 16.32 -15.90
CA GLU A 129 3.03 16.84 -17.14
C GLU A 129 4.45 16.30 -17.28
N MET A 130 4.60 15.21 -18.05
CA MET A 130 5.90 14.55 -18.26
C MET A 130 6.58 15.09 -19.51
N ARG A 131 7.68 15.81 -19.33
CA ARG A 131 8.48 16.39 -20.41
C ARG A 131 9.38 15.35 -21.06
N VAL A 132 9.63 15.49 -22.35
CA VAL A 132 10.62 14.68 -23.08
C VAL A 132 12.02 15.18 -22.72
N LEU A 133 12.96 14.26 -22.54
CA LEU A 133 14.36 14.53 -22.24
C LEU A 133 15.16 14.90 -23.49
#